data_AF-A0A8C5XY89-F1
#
_entry.id   AF-A0A8C5XY89-F1
#
_cell.length_a   1.000
_cell.length_b   1.000
_cell.length_c   1.000
_cell.angle_alpha   90.00
_cell.angle_beta   90.00
_cell.angle_gamma   90.00
#
_symmetry.space_group_name_H-M   'P 1'
#
loop_
_entity.id
_entity.type
_entity.pdbx_description
1 polymer ?
#
loop_
_entity_poly.entity_id
_entity_poly.type
_entity_poly.pdbx_seq_one_letter_code
_entity_poly.pdbx_strand_id
1 'polypeptide(L)'
;MAAAALTAWLALHPGVRTLRAFSTAVSPATPSLRECLPQRTSKTERMWKRKALPPRTEKMAVDQDWPSVYPAAAPFKPSVVPLPIRMGYPVKKGVPLAKEGNLELLKIPNFLHLTPVAIKRHCEALKEFCTEWPAALDSDEKCEKHFPIEIDTADYVSSGPFIP
;
A
#
# COMPACT_ATOMS: atom_id res chain seq x y z
N MET A 1 -13.83 -50.64 -37.18
CA MET A 1 -13.11 -49.41 -36.79
C MET A 1 -14.15 -48.32 -36.57
N ALA A 2 -14.35 -47.66 -35.43
CA ALA A 2 -13.91 -47.80 -34.04
C ALA A 2 -15.02 -47.10 -33.24
N ALA A 3 -15.69 -47.82 -32.35
CA ALA A 3 -15.59 -47.69 -30.89
C ALA A 3 -16.46 -46.56 -30.29
N ALA A 4 -17.55 -47.01 -29.68
CA ALA A 4 -18.40 -46.27 -28.77
C ALA A 4 -17.65 -45.87 -27.50
N ALA A 5 -17.97 -44.70 -26.95
CA ALA A 5 -17.63 -44.34 -25.58
C ALA A 5 -18.86 -43.72 -24.91
N LEU A 6 -19.40 -44.45 -23.94
CA LEU A 6 -20.46 -44.05 -23.03
C LEU A 6 -19.88 -43.06 -22.01
N THR A 7 -20.45 -41.86 -21.89
CA THR A 7 -20.23 -40.99 -20.72
C THR A 7 -21.48 -40.99 -19.86
N ALA A 8 -21.37 -41.68 -18.73
CA ALA A 8 -22.34 -41.63 -17.64
C ALA A 8 -21.88 -40.59 -16.60
N TRP A 9 -22.88 -40.08 -15.86
CA TRP A 9 -22.84 -39.55 -14.49
C TRP A 9 -23.23 -38.08 -14.23
N LEU A 10 -24.47 -38.00 -13.76
CA LEU A 10 -24.93 -37.39 -12.49
C LEU A 10 -25.13 -35.88 -12.44
N ALA A 11 -26.40 -35.54 -12.68
CA ALA A 11 -27.08 -34.38 -12.13
C ALA A 11 -27.08 -34.42 -10.59
N LEU A 12 -26.67 -33.31 -9.97
CA LEU A 12 -26.86 -33.03 -8.54
C LEU A 12 -27.92 -31.92 -8.42
N HIS A 13 -29.11 -32.31 -7.97
CA HIS A 13 -30.19 -31.43 -7.52
C HIS A 13 -30.00 -31.03 -6.03
N PRO A 14 -30.69 -29.97 -5.55
CA PRO A 14 -30.22 -29.09 -4.50
C PRO A 14 -30.55 -29.58 -3.09
N GLY A 15 -29.57 -29.50 -2.18
CA GLY A 15 -29.76 -29.80 -0.75
C GLY A 15 -30.19 -28.57 0.04
N VAL A 16 -31.48 -28.53 0.41
CA VAL A 16 -32.03 -27.59 1.40
C VAL A 16 -31.44 -27.90 2.78
N ARG A 17 -30.70 -26.96 3.36
CA ARG A 17 -30.23 -27.06 4.75
C ARG A 17 -31.27 -26.46 5.69
N THR A 18 -31.95 -27.32 6.44
CA THR A 18 -32.90 -26.98 7.50
C THR A 18 -32.16 -26.38 8.71
N LEU A 19 -32.58 -25.19 9.15
CA LEU A 19 -32.15 -24.59 10.42
C LEU A 19 -32.92 -25.26 11.56
N ARG A 20 -32.19 -25.86 12.50
CA ARG A 20 -32.75 -26.54 13.66
C ARG A 20 -32.74 -25.58 14.85
N ALA A 21 -33.90 -24.97 15.13
CA ALA A 21 -34.14 -24.28 16.39
C ALA A 21 -34.46 -25.31 17.47
N PHE A 22 -33.72 -25.27 18.58
CA PHE A 22 -34.13 -25.94 19.82
C PHE A 22 -34.22 -24.90 20.92
N SER A 23 -35.44 -24.70 21.38
CA SER A 23 -35.79 -24.00 22.61
C SER A 23 -36.03 -25.04 23.69
N THR A 24 -35.42 -24.87 24.86
CA THR A 24 -35.78 -25.59 26.09
C THR A 24 -35.70 -24.61 27.26
N ALA A 25 -36.86 -24.35 27.85
CA ALA A 25 -37.06 -23.62 29.08
C ALA A 25 -36.80 -24.52 30.30
N VAL A 26 -36.27 -23.95 31.41
CA VAL A 26 -36.37 -24.53 32.77
C VAL A 26 -36.42 -23.39 33.82
N SER A 27 -37.37 -23.53 34.75
CA SER A 27 -37.78 -22.67 35.87
C SER A 27 -36.77 -22.54 37.04
N PRO A 28 -37.01 -21.65 38.04
CA PRO A 28 -35.97 -21.16 38.96
C PRO A 28 -35.78 -22.07 40.19
N ALA A 29 -34.54 -22.22 40.64
CA ALA A 29 -34.21 -22.78 41.95
C ALA A 29 -33.25 -21.83 42.69
N THR A 30 -33.54 -21.61 43.96
CA THR A 30 -32.92 -20.69 44.92
C THR A 30 -31.42 -20.96 45.18
N PRO A 31 -30.61 -19.94 45.55
CA PRO A 31 -29.21 -20.14 45.85
C PRO A 31 -29.03 -20.58 47.31
N SER A 32 -28.34 -21.71 47.54
CA SER A 32 -27.74 -22.00 48.84
C SER A 32 -26.25 -21.64 48.80
N LEU A 33 -25.87 -20.81 49.76
CA LEU A 33 -24.57 -20.20 49.93
C LEU A 33 -23.55 -21.27 50.34
N ARG A 34 -22.57 -21.55 49.46
CA ARG A 34 -21.35 -22.26 49.81
C ARG A 34 -20.18 -21.56 49.13
N GLU A 35 -19.47 -20.76 49.92
CA GLU A 35 -18.16 -20.23 49.55
C GLU A 35 -17.19 -21.39 49.37
N CYS A 36 -16.75 -21.61 48.14
CA CYS A 36 -15.56 -22.38 47.84
C CYS A 36 -14.69 -21.49 46.97
N LEU A 37 -13.73 -20.81 47.60
CA LEU A 37 -12.72 -20.00 46.92
C LEU A 37 -11.90 -20.92 45.99
N PRO A 38 -11.96 -20.77 44.66
CA PRO A 38 -10.89 -21.29 43.85
C PRO A 38 -9.69 -20.36 44.10
N GLN A 39 -8.63 -20.90 44.70
CA GLN A 39 -7.31 -20.29 44.60
C GLN A 39 -6.99 -20.16 43.10
N ARG A 40 -7.24 -18.97 42.56
CA ARG A 40 -6.84 -18.59 41.21
C ARG A 40 -5.32 -18.56 41.21
N THR A 41 -4.73 -19.69 40.86
CA THR A 41 -3.30 -19.76 40.53
C THR A 41 -3.06 -18.68 39.46
N SER A 42 -2.28 -17.69 39.83
CA SER A 42 -1.84 -16.61 38.95
C SER A 42 -0.82 -17.19 37.97
N LYS A 43 -1.30 -18.03 37.04
CA LYS A 43 -0.58 -18.30 35.80
C LYS A 43 -0.67 -17.06 34.93
N THR A 44 0.04 -16.01 35.35
CA THR A 44 0.52 -14.98 34.44
C THR A 44 1.62 -15.63 33.63
N GLU A 45 1.23 -16.48 32.68
CA GLU A 45 2.02 -16.76 31.49
C GLU A 45 2.28 -15.38 30.86
N ARG A 46 3.42 -14.78 31.21
CA ARG A 46 3.88 -13.54 30.61
C ARG A 46 4.17 -13.88 29.16
N MET A 47 3.16 -13.76 28.30
CA MET A 47 3.27 -13.84 26.85
C MET A 47 4.55 -13.10 26.44
N TRP A 48 5.53 -13.82 25.91
CA TRP A 48 6.83 -13.25 25.55
C TRP A 48 6.59 -12.04 24.63
N LYS A 49 6.84 -10.83 25.14
CA LYS A 49 6.66 -9.61 24.35
C LYS A 49 7.68 -9.64 23.22
N ARG A 50 7.21 -9.65 21.97
CA ARG A 50 8.08 -9.54 20.79
C ARG A 50 8.78 -8.19 20.83
N LYS A 51 10.10 -8.20 20.69
CA LYS A 51 10.92 -6.98 20.55
C LYS A 51 10.93 -6.58 19.08
N ALA A 52 10.83 -5.27 18.82
CA ALA A 52 11.03 -4.74 17.48
C ALA A 52 12.50 -4.94 17.07
N LEU A 53 12.72 -5.23 15.79
CA LEU A 53 14.06 -5.27 15.21
C LEU A 53 14.60 -3.85 15.05
N PRO A 54 15.94 -3.67 15.05
CA PRO A 54 16.53 -2.38 14.74
C PRO A 54 16.14 -1.89 13.34
N PRO A 55 16.09 -0.57 13.12
CA PRO A 55 15.73 0.00 11.82
C PRO A 55 16.75 -0.38 10.75
N ARG A 56 16.30 -0.47 9.50
CA ARG A 56 17.16 -0.82 8.35
C ARG A 56 18.26 0.22 8.13
N THR A 57 18.03 1.48 8.53
CA THR A 57 18.99 2.59 8.41
C THR A 57 20.35 2.30 9.02
N GLU A 58 20.44 1.51 10.09
CA GLU A 58 21.72 1.14 10.74
C GLU A 58 22.60 0.25 9.85
N LYS A 59 21.99 -0.45 8.88
CA LYS A 59 22.68 -1.38 7.98
C LYS A 59 22.96 -0.80 6.59
N MET A 60 22.54 0.44 6.34
CA MET A 60 22.67 1.06 5.01
C MET A 60 24.09 1.58 4.81
N ALA A 61 24.68 1.26 3.66
CA ALA A 61 25.91 1.89 3.22
C ALA A 61 25.63 3.32 2.73
N VAL A 62 26.60 4.21 2.85
CA VAL A 62 26.49 5.61 2.40
C VAL A 62 26.37 5.69 0.88
N ASP A 63 27.13 4.85 0.16
CA ASP A 63 27.18 4.84 -1.31
C ASP A 63 26.11 3.92 -1.94
N GLN A 64 25.07 3.56 -1.19
CA GLN A 64 24.02 2.67 -1.66
C GLN A 64 23.16 3.34 -2.74
N ASP A 65 22.71 2.54 -3.73
CA ASP A 65 21.71 2.94 -4.70
C ASP A 65 20.36 3.29 -4.05
N TRP A 66 20.11 4.59 -3.90
CA TRP A 66 18.86 5.10 -3.38
C TRP A 66 17.60 4.67 -4.17
N PRO A 67 17.60 4.65 -5.52
CA PRO A 67 16.42 4.22 -6.29
C PRO A 67 15.99 2.78 -5.99
N SER A 68 16.91 1.91 -5.55
CA SER A 68 16.60 0.54 -5.13
C SER A 68 15.89 0.50 -3.78
N VAL A 69 16.23 1.44 -2.88
CA VAL A 69 15.62 1.56 -1.55
C VAL A 69 14.20 2.12 -1.64
N TYR A 70 13.96 3.05 -2.58
CA TYR A 70 12.69 3.75 -2.74
C TYR A 70 12.25 3.78 -4.21
N PRO A 71 11.79 2.65 -4.78
CA PRO A 71 11.54 2.53 -6.22
C PRO A 71 10.26 3.21 -6.70
N ALA A 72 9.26 3.38 -5.83
CA ALA A 72 7.94 3.87 -6.20
C ALA A 72 7.35 4.81 -5.13
N ALA A 73 6.25 5.48 -5.47
CA ALA A 73 5.51 6.33 -4.55
C ALA A 73 5.08 5.51 -3.32
N ALA A 74 5.54 5.94 -2.15
CA ALA A 74 5.27 5.28 -0.88
C ALA A 74 5.18 6.30 0.25
N PRO A 75 4.43 6.00 1.32
CA PRO A 75 4.39 6.83 2.51
C PRO A 75 5.76 6.88 3.19
N PHE A 76 6.05 7.99 3.89
CA PHE A 76 7.33 8.17 4.57
C PHE A 76 7.58 7.06 5.61
N LYS A 77 8.64 6.27 5.40
CA LYS A 77 9.05 5.18 6.30
C LYS A 77 10.28 5.60 7.12
N PRO A 78 10.13 5.96 8.41
CA PRO A 78 11.26 6.44 9.22
C PRO A 78 12.36 5.39 9.43
N SER A 79 12.01 4.09 9.35
CA SER A 79 12.93 2.96 9.48
C SER A 79 13.79 2.68 8.24
N VAL A 80 13.45 3.29 7.10
CA VAL A 80 14.15 3.11 5.81
C VAL A 80 14.92 4.36 5.41
N VAL A 81 14.40 5.54 5.73
CA VAL A 81 15.04 6.82 5.36
C VAL A 81 16.19 7.13 6.33
N PRO A 82 17.46 7.16 5.89
CA PRO A 82 18.62 7.34 6.77
C PRO A 82 18.85 8.80 7.20
N LEU A 83 17.96 9.72 6.83
CA LEU A 83 18.08 11.14 7.13
C LEU A 83 17.51 11.48 8.52
N PRO A 84 18.17 12.34 9.32
CA PRO A 84 17.66 12.79 10.62
C PRO A 84 16.66 13.96 10.47
N ILE A 85 15.55 13.72 9.78
CA ILE A 85 14.52 14.73 9.51
C ILE A 85 13.70 14.99 10.78
N ARG A 86 13.37 16.26 11.02
CA ARG A 86 12.46 16.69 12.10
C ARG A 86 11.39 17.60 11.53
N MET A 87 10.17 17.51 12.05
CA MET A 87 9.05 18.33 11.59
C MET A 87 8.02 18.53 12.71
N GLY A 88 7.34 19.66 12.70
CA GLY A 88 6.31 20.04 13.67
C GLY A 88 6.65 21.34 14.39
N TYR A 89 5.62 22.00 14.92
CA TYR A 89 5.81 23.25 15.66
C TYR A 89 6.56 22.99 16.97
N PRO A 90 7.70 23.66 17.23
CA PRO A 90 8.46 23.46 18.46
C PRO A 90 7.73 24.08 19.65
N VAL A 91 7.79 23.40 20.80
CA VAL A 91 7.37 24.01 22.07
C VAL A 91 8.37 25.09 22.50
N LYS A 92 7.97 26.01 23.39
CA LYS A 92 8.88 27.05 23.91
C LYS A 92 10.15 26.41 24.47
N LYS A 93 11.32 26.83 23.95
CA LYS A 93 12.65 26.25 24.27
C LYS A 93 12.80 24.76 23.92
N GLY A 94 12.00 24.24 22.98
CA GLY A 94 12.04 22.84 22.55
C GLY A 94 12.56 22.65 21.13
N VAL A 95 12.80 21.38 20.78
CA VAL A 95 13.15 20.95 19.42
C VAL A 95 11.93 20.38 18.70
N PRO A 96 11.86 20.47 17.36
CA PRO A 96 10.81 19.80 16.60
C PRO A 96 10.86 18.28 16.79
N LEU A 97 9.69 17.64 16.62
CA LEU A 97 9.54 16.20 16.78
C LEU A 97 10.42 15.46 15.77
N ALA A 98 11.00 14.34 16.20
CA ALA A 98 11.83 13.47 15.38
C ALA A 98 11.01 12.79 14.26
N LYS A 99 11.64 11.95 13.44
CA LYS A 99 10.95 11.26 12.34
C LYS A 99 10.14 10.05 12.80
N GLU A 100 10.50 9.47 13.93
CA GLU A 100 9.88 8.29 14.50
C GLU A 100 8.48 8.64 15.03
N GLY A 101 7.44 8.04 14.43
CA GLY A 101 6.04 8.26 14.85
C GLY A 101 5.46 9.62 14.48
N ASN A 102 6.13 10.41 13.62
CA ASN A 102 5.67 11.74 13.24
C ASN A 102 4.62 11.69 12.12
N LEU A 103 3.38 12.03 12.45
CA LEU A 103 2.26 12.05 11.51
C LEU A 103 2.36 13.18 10.48
N GLU A 104 3.05 14.28 10.79
CA GLU A 104 3.20 15.39 9.83
C GLU A 104 4.05 14.97 8.63
N LEU A 105 5.08 14.14 8.86
CA LEU A 105 5.88 13.56 7.77
C LEU A 105 5.13 12.55 6.92
N LEU A 106 4.08 11.92 7.47
CA LEU A 106 3.27 10.94 6.74
C LEU A 106 2.28 11.62 5.77
N LYS A 107 1.82 12.83 6.12
CA LYS A 107 0.89 13.62 5.30
C LYS A 107 1.55 14.19 4.04
N ILE A 108 2.86 14.40 4.05
CA ILE A 108 3.57 14.98 2.91
C ILE A 108 3.64 13.98 1.75
N PRO A 109 3.19 14.35 0.54
CA PRO A 109 3.49 13.58 -0.67
C PRO A 109 4.99 13.74 -0.97
N ASN A 110 5.78 12.76 -0.56
CA ASN A 110 7.23 12.81 -0.70
C ASN A 110 7.69 12.46 -2.12
N PHE A 111 8.84 13.02 -2.50
CA PHE A 111 9.47 12.81 -3.81
C PHE A 111 10.73 11.93 -3.71
N LEU A 112 10.80 11.07 -2.68
CA LEU A 112 11.99 10.26 -2.41
C LEU A 112 12.26 9.21 -3.51
N HIS A 113 11.25 8.82 -4.28
CA HIS A 113 11.40 7.93 -5.44
C HIS A 113 11.83 8.69 -6.71
N LEU A 114 11.55 9.99 -6.80
CA LEU A 114 11.85 10.85 -7.96
C LEU A 114 13.13 11.66 -7.74
N THR A 115 14.19 11.00 -7.26
CA THR A 115 15.50 11.65 -7.17
C THR A 115 16.12 11.86 -8.55
N PRO A 116 17.02 12.86 -8.75
CA PRO A 116 17.63 13.11 -10.06
C PRO A 116 18.34 11.89 -10.66
N VAL A 117 18.91 11.01 -9.82
CA VAL A 117 19.54 9.76 -10.24
C VAL A 117 18.49 8.78 -10.78
N ALA A 118 17.34 8.66 -10.12
CA ALA A 118 16.24 7.82 -10.59
C ALA A 118 15.66 8.34 -11.91
N ILE A 119 15.41 9.65 -12.01
CA ILE A 119 14.85 10.28 -13.22
C ILE A 119 15.74 10.01 -14.43
N LYS A 120 17.06 10.18 -14.31
CA LYS A 120 17.99 9.89 -15.41
C LYS A 120 17.88 8.45 -15.90
N ARG A 121 17.87 7.47 -14.97
CA ARG A 121 17.72 6.05 -15.29
C ARG A 121 16.36 5.74 -15.94
N HIS A 122 15.29 6.34 -15.43
CA HIS A 122 13.94 6.17 -15.99
C HIS A 122 13.83 6.77 -17.39
N CYS A 123 14.29 8.00 -17.60
CA CYS A 123 14.29 8.63 -18.92
C CYS A 123 15.16 7.86 -19.92
N GLU A 124 16.29 7.31 -19.50
CA GLU A 124 17.14 6.48 -20.37
C GLU A 124 16.42 5.23 -20.88
N ALA A 125 15.69 4.53 -20.01
CA ALA A 125 14.85 3.40 -20.43
C ALA A 125 13.64 3.81 -21.28
N LEU A 126 13.08 5.01 -21.05
CA LEU A 126 11.92 5.50 -21.79
C LEU A 126 12.26 6.02 -23.19
N LYS A 127 13.53 6.33 -23.47
CA LYS A 127 13.97 6.83 -24.80
C LYS A 127 13.65 5.86 -25.94
N GLU A 128 13.65 4.56 -25.67
CA GLU A 128 13.33 3.53 -26.68
C GLU A 128 11.88 3.64 -27.20
N PHE A 129 10.99 4.28 -26.44
CA PHE A 129 9.59 4.48 -26.83
C PHE A 129 9.33 5.82 -27.54
N CYS A 130 10.31 6.73 -27.54
CA CYS A 130 10.17 8.04 -28.16
C CYS A 130 10.54 7.98 -29.65
N THR A 131 9.87 8.78 -30.47
CA THR A 131 10.21 9.01 -31.88
C THR A 131 10.83 10.39 -32.06
N GLU A 132 11.78 10.52 -32.99
CA GLU A 132 12.38 11.81 -33.32
C GLU A 132 11.35 12.75 -33.95
N TRP A 133 11.43 14.05 -33.60
CA TRP A 133 10.62 15.09 -34.23
C TRP A 133 11.15 15.40 -35.64
N PRO A 134 10.28 15.58 -36.65
CA PRO A 134 10.72 15.86 -38.02
C PRO A 134 11.49 17.18 -38.15
N ALA A 135 12.77 17.10 -38.53
CA ALA A 135 13.68 18.24 -38.72
C ALA A 135 13.32 19.17 -39.90
N ALA A 136 12.29 18.87 -40.69
CA ALA A 136 11.78 19.81 -41.69
C ALA A 136 10.89 20.90 -41.04
N LEU A 137 10.32 20.61 -39.87
CA LEU A 137 9.36 21.43 -39.14
C LEU A 137 10.04 22.16 -37.97
N ASP A 138 11.05 22.98 -38.30
CA ASP A 138 11.82 23.75 -37.31
C ASP A 138 11.13 25.04 -36.85
N SER A 139 10.14 25.51 -37.61
CA SER A 139 9.48 26.80 -37.41
C SER A 139 7.98 26.69 -37.66
N ASP A 140 7.19 27.38 -36.85
CA ASP A 140 5.73 27.35 -36.91
C ASP A 140 5.18 27.76 -38.29
N GLU A 141 5.81 28.71 -39.00
CA GLU A 141 5.42 29.08 -40.37
C GLU A 141 5.46 27.92 -41.37
N LYS A 142 6.36 26.94 -41.18
CA LYS A 142 6.44 25.73 -42.02
C LYS A 142 5.37 24.74 -41.61
N CYS A 143 5.07 24.64 -40.31
CA CYS A 143 3.97 23.84 -39.79
C CYS A 143 2.63 24.31 -40.38
N GLU A 144 2.35 25.61 -40.36
CA GLU A 144 1.11 26.18 -40.92
C GLU A 144 0.98 25.97 -42.43
N LYS A 145 2.09 26.03 -43.18
CA LYS A 145 2.11 25.78 -44.64
C LYS A 145 1.78 24.33 -45.01
N HIS A 146 2.28 23.37 -44.25
CA HIS A 146 2.10 21.93 -44.52
C HIS A 146 0.85 21.35 -43.81
N PHE A 147 0.47 21.92 -42.67
CA PHE A 147 -0.64 21.49 -41.81
C PHE A 147 -1.50 22.70 -41.41
N PRO A 148 -2.43 23.14 -42.28
CA PRO A 148 -3.24 24.35 -42.05
C PRO A 148 -4.42 24.14 -41.08
N ILE A 149 -4.60 22.93 -40.55
CA ILE A 149 -5.71 22.56 -39.66
C ILE A 149 -5.13 22.10 -38.34
N GLU A 150 -5.61 22.67 -37.25
CA GLU A 150 -5.28 22.29 -35.88
C GLU A 150 -6.49 21.62 -35.24
N ILE A 151 -6.25 20.59 -34.41
CA ILE A 151 -7.30 19.86 -33.71
C ILE A 151 -6.99 19.91 -32.22
N ASP A 152 -7.78 20.68 -31.48
CA ASP A 152 -7.64 20.80 -30.04
C ASP A 152 -8.43 19.70 -29.33
N THR A 153 -7.76 18.91 -28.50
CA THR A 153 -8.36 17.88 -27.65
C THR A 153 -7.99 18.15 -26.19
N ALA A 154 -8.93 17.96 -25.27
CA ALA A 154 -8.72 18.18 -23.84
C ALA A 154 -8.97 16.88 -23.06
N ASP A 155 -7.94 16.42 -22.35
CA ASP A 155 -7.98 15.23 -21.49
C ASP A 155 -7.93 15.63 -20.01
N TYR A 156 -8.75 14.98 -19.18
CA TYR A 156 -8.86 15.27 -17.75
C TYR A 156 -8.38 14.07 -16.91
N VAL A 157 -7.53 14.34 -15.91
CA VAL A 157 -7.02 13.34 -14.97
C VAL A 157 -7.48 13.69 -13.55
N SER A 158 -8.32 12.83 -12.97
CA SER A 158 -8.86 12.99 -11.61
C SER A 158 -8.57 11.78 -10.74
N SER A 159 -8.41 12.01 -9.43
CA SER A 159 -8.39 10.92 -8.45
C SER A 159 -9.80 10.41 -8.18
N GLY A 160 -10.07 9.14 -8.45
CA GLY A 160 -11.35 8.51 -8.15
C GLY A 160 -11.46 7.10 -8.70
N PRO A 161 -12.47 6.32 -8.28
CA PRO A 161 -12.72 4.99 -8.84
C PRO A 161 -13.30 5.05 -10.26
N PHE A 162 -13.91 6.17 -10.63
CA PHE A 162 -14.49 6.39 -11.95
C PHE A 162 -13.69 7.45 -12.69
N ILE A 163 -13.49 7.22 -13.99
CA ILE A 163 -12.93 8.20 -14.90
C ILE A 163 -14.12 9.05 -15.40
N PRO A 164 -14.15 10.36 -15.11
CA PRO A 164 -15.22 11.26 -15.53
C PRO A 164 -15.18 11.55 -17.04
#